data_AF-A0A6J2EE94-F1
#
_entry.id   AF-A0A6J2EE94-F1
#
_cell.length_a   1.000
_cell.length_b   1.000
_cell.length_c   1.000
_cell.angle_alpha   90.00
_cell.angle_beta   90.00
_cell.angle_gamma   90.00
#
_symmetry.space_group_name_H-M   'P 1'
#
loop_
_entity.id
_entity.type
_entity.pdbx_description
1 polymer ?
#
loop_
_entity_poly.entity_id
_entity_poly.type
_entity_poly.pdbx_seq_one_letter_code
_entity_poly.pdbx_strand_id
1 'polypeptide(L)'
;MHSPRCFLSRVGLLPKPGSLPWCATKPPGWSQLFLGSACEGNFTNVIPKKCQRRQKSQKKPSHVGPLDGSWQERLADVVTPLWRLSYEEQLKVKFEAQKRILRRLESYLQKLNGVNVTTSAPKAEGLSCLLHPIIPSYYEVFLRQSPMEPCLLFHEGGYWRELIVRTNSQGHTMAIITFHPQDLRQEELNVQKEAVKKFFTTGPGAVCDLTSLYFQESTMTRCSHQQSPYQLLFGEPHLFEDLLGLKIRISPDAFFQINTAGAEVLYRTVRELSGVNSNTILLDICCGTGVIGFSLAQYASQVLGIELVEQAVEDARWTAAFNGITNCEFHAGRAEKILPQLLKSKEDGHFIVAVVNPARAGLHYQVVQAIRNCRAIRTLIFVSCKPHGETTRNIIELCCPPDSAKKLVGEPFVLRKAVPVDLFPHTLHCELVLLFAR
;
A
#
# COMPACT_ATOMS: atom_id res chain seq x y z
N MET A 1 -20.99 -32.05 -1.41
CA MET A 1 -19.79 -31.73 -2.22
C MET A 1 -19.76 -30.22 -2.46
N HIS A 2 -19.24 -29.45 -1.51
CA HIS A 2 -19.07 -28.00 -1.66
C HIS A 2 -17.61 -27.73 -2.01
N SER A 3 -17.37 -26.98 -3.07
CA SER A 3 -16.02 -26.68 -3.58
C SER A 3 -15.36 -25.59 -2.72
N PRO A 4 -14.07 -25.73 -2.32
CA PRO A 4 -13.35 -24.76 -1.50
C PRO A 4 -12.85 -23.57 -2.34
N ARG A 5 -13.77 -22.79 -2.94
CA ARG A 5 -13.47 -21.80 -3.99
C ARG A 5 -13.45 -20.33 -3.54
N CYS A 6 -13.34 -20.07 -2.24
CA CYS A 6 -13.26 -18.71 -1.69
C CYS A 6 -12.03 -18.55 -0.78
N PHE A 7 -10.80 -18.60 -1.32
CA PHE A 7 -9.60 -18.59 -0.47
C PHE A 7 -8.49 -17.60 -0.83
N LEU A 8 -8.68 -16.71 -1.82
CA LEU A 8 -7.66 -15.73 -2.20
C LEU A 8 -8.20 -14.31 -2.07
N SER A 9 -8.04 -13.72 -0.88
CA SER A 9 -8.40 -12.31 -0.65
C SER A 9 -7.21 -11.39 -0.39
N ARG A 10 -5.97 -11.90 -0.28
CA ARG A 10 -4.75 -11.08 -0.14
C ARG A 10 -3.52 -11.74 -0.77
N VAL A 11 -3.28 -11.44 -2.03
CA VAL A 11 -1.99 -11.70 -2.69
C VAL A 11 -1.28 -10.36 -2.89
N GLY A 12 -0.10 -10.19 -2.31
CA GLY A 12 0.81 -9.08 -2.62
C GLY A 12 1.54 -9.40 -3.92
N LEU A 13 1.66 -8.44 -4.84
CA LEU A 13 1.94 -8.69 -6.26
C LEU A 13 3.24 -8.03 -6.72
N LEU A 14 4.30 -8.80 -6.94
CA LEU A 14 5.55 -8.28 -7.51
C LEU A 14 5.92 -8.99 -8.83
N PRO A 15 6.46 -8.26 -9.84
CA PRO A 15 6.72 -8.81 -11.17
C PRO A 15 8.03 -9.62 -11.24
N LYS A 16 8.09 -10.56 -12.20
CA LYS A 16 9.28 -11.32 -12.60
C LYS A 16 9.62 -11.02 -14.07
N PRO A 17 10.89 -10.90 -14.48
CA PRO A 17 11.30 -11.03 -15.88
C PRO A 17 11.59 -12.50 -16.22
N GLY A 18 10.96 -13.02 -17.28
CA GLY A 18 11.45 -14.16 -18.07
C GLY A 18 11.54 -15.55 -17.42
N SER A 19 10.44 -16.34 -17.52
CA SER A 19 10.38 -17.82 -17.59
C SER A 19 8.89 -18.18 -17.68
N LEU A 20 8.25 -18.73 -18.72
CA LEU A 20 8.54 -19.68 -19.80
C LEU A 20 7.48 -19.50 -20.93
N PRO A 21 7.62 -20.10 -22.13
CA PRO A 21 6.87 -19.75 -23.32
C PRO A 21 5.53 -20.47 -23.39
N TRP A 22 4.44 -19.72 -23.49
CA TRP A 22 3.17 -20.25 -24.03
C TRP A 22 2.81 -19.48 -25.28
N CYS A 23 2.98 -20.19 -26.39
CA CYS A 23 2.62 -19.82 -27.73
C CYS A 23 1.09 -19.73 -27.81
N ALA A 24 0.54 -18.52 -27.92
CA ALA A 24 -0.82 -18.32 -28.37
C ALA A 24 -0.79 -18.03 -29.88
N THR A 25 -1.15 -19.04 -30.65
CA THR A 25 -1.42 -18.98 -32.09
C THR A 25 -2.30 -17.77 -32.46
N LYS A 26 -1.85 -17.00 -33.45
CA LYS A 26 -2.56 -15.87 -34.08
C LYS A 26 -3.90 -16.34 -34.69
N PRO A 27 -5.01 -15.57 -34.57
CA PRO A 27 -6.07 -15.63 -35.55
C PRO A 27 -5.63 -14.94 -36.87
N PRO A 28 -6.04 -15.43 -38.05
CA PRO A 28 -5.58 -14.92 -39.35
C PRO A 28 -6.25 -13.58 -39.70
N GLY A 29 -5.49 -12.63 -40.25
CA GLY A 29 -6.07 -11.49 -40.99
C GLY A 29 -5.58 -10.07 -40.69
N TRP A 30 -4.42 -9.85 -40.06
CA TRP A 30 -3.87 -8.49 -39.86
C TRP A 30 -2.43 -8.41 -40.36
N SER A 31 -2.25 -7.80 -41.53
CA SER A 31 -0.96 -7.47 -42.13
C SER A 31 -0.72 -5.97 -42.02
N GLN A 32 -0.11 -5.50 -40.93
CA GLN A 32 0.89 -4.41 -40.90
C GLN A 32 1.25 -4.03 -39.46
N LEU A 33 2.56 -3.89 -39.22
CA LEU A 33 3.15 -3.22 -38.07
C LEU A 33 2.88 -1.72 -38.20
N PHE A 34 2.09 -1.14 -37.30
CA PHE A 34 2.02 0.31 -37.15
C PHE A 34 2.92 0.75 -36.00
N LEU A 35 4.11 1.21 -36.37
CA LEU A 35 4.89 2.19 -35.60
C LEU A 35 4.17 3.55 -35.77
N GLY A 36 3.41 3.95 -34.75
CA GLY A 36 2.70 5.23 -34.73
C GLY A 36 3.50 6.29 -33.99
N SER A 37 4.17 7.16 -34.75
CA SER A 37 4.79 8.40 -34.32
C SER A 37 3.81 9.40 -33.69
N ALA A 38 4.34 10.23 -32.78
CA ALA A 38 3.62 11.27 -32.06
C ALA A 38 2.89 12.25 -32.99
N CYS A 39 1.64 12.56 -32.66
CA CYS A 39 0.93 13.71 -33.23
C CYS A 39 0.60 14.70 -32.11
N GLU A 40 1.18 15.89 -32.20
CA GLU A 40 0.67 17.10 -31.58
C GLU A 40 -0.71 17.42 -32.18
N GLY A 41 -1.71 17.67 -31.34
CA GLY A 41 -3.05 18.03 -31.80
C GLY A 41 -3.91 18.59 -30.67
N ASN A 42 -4.14 19.90 -30.72
CA ASN A 42 -5.14 20.59 -29.91
C ASN A 42 -6.54 20.13 -30.36
N PHE A 43 -7.34 19.57 -29.45
CA PHE A 43 -8.75 19.24 -29.72
C PHE A 43 -9.66 19.83 -28.65
N THR A 44 -10.14 21.04 -28.93
CA THR A 44 -11.43 21.54 -28.45
C THR A 44 -12.54 20.95 -29.33
N ASN A 45 -13.67 20.61 -28.69
CA ASN A 45 -14.94 20.12 -29.26
C ASN A 45 -15.09 18.60 -29.48
N VAL A 46 -15.70 17.94 -28.49
CA VAL A 46 -16.62 16.82 -28.75
C VAL A 46 -17.93 17.08 -28.01
N ILE A 47 -19.00 17.27 -28.78
CA ILE A 47 -20.37 17.53 -28.34
C ILE A 47 -21.01 16.20 -27.88
N PRO A 48 -21.64 16.12 -26.69
CA PRO A 48 -22.39 14.94 -26.29
C PRO A 48 -23.83 14.98 -26.84
N LYS A 49 -24.26 13.92 -27.55
CA LYS A 49 -25.67 13.71 -27.89
C LYS A 49 -26.48 13.44 -26.61
N LYS A 50 -27.46 14.32 -26.35
CA LYS A 50 -28.46 14.23 -25.26
C LYS A 50 -29.34 12.99 -25.44
N CYS A 51 -29.54 12.22 -24.38
CA CYS A 51 -30.70 11.34 -24.22
C CYS A 51 -31.55 11.82 -23.02
N GLN A 52 -32.86 11.77 -23.19
CA GLN A 52 -33.87 12.57 -22.48
C GLN A 52 -34.03 12.23 -20.99
N ARG A 53 -34.36 13.27 -20.21
CA ARG A 53 -34.76 13.22 -18.79
C ARG A 53 -36.02 12.37 -18.59
N ARG A 54 -35.94 11.35 -17.73
CA ARG A 54 -37.05 10.96 -16.84
C ARG A 54 -36.52 10.84 -15.41
N GLN A 55 -37.07 11.66 -14.53
CA GLN A 55 -36.84 11.65 -13.09
C GLN A 55 -37.38 10.33 -12.49
N LYS A 56 -36.52 9.59 -11.78
CA LYS A 56 -36.85 8.73 -10.63
C LYS A 56 -35.57 8.49 -9.83
N SER A 57 -35.71 8.41 -8.51
CA SER A 57 -34.65 8.51 -7.48
C SER A 57 -33.41 7.64 -7.73
N GLN A 58 -32.22 8.24 -7.57
CA GLN A 58 -30.94 7.55 -7.72
C GLN A 58 -30.65 6.65 -6.50
N LYS A 59 -30.79 5.32 -6.70
CA LYS A 59 -30.01 4.30 -5.99
C LYS A 59 -28.57 4.30 -6.56
N LYS A 60 -27.59 3.94 -5.71
CA LYS A 60 -26.16 3.76 -6.05
C LYS A 60 -26.00 2.92 -7.34
N PRO A 61 -25.02 3.22 -8.21
CA PRO A 61 -24.79 2.42 -9.41
C PRO A 61 -24.24 1.04 -9.04
N SER A 62 -25.03 0.01 -9.26
CA SER A 62 -24.59 -1.38 -9.28
C SER A 62 -23.90 -1.64 -10.62
N HIS A 63 -22.58 -1.46 -10.68
CA HIS A 63 -21.77 -2.00 -11.77
C HIS A 63 -21.50 -3.49 -11.50
N VAL A 64 -22.48 -4.32 -11.80
CA VAL A 64 -22.25 -5.74 -12.07
C VAL A 64 -22.81 -5.95 -13.46
N GLY A 65 -21.93 -6.20 -14.44
CA GLY A 65 -22.34 -6.60 -15.78
C GLY A 65 -23.10 -7.94 -15.74
N PRO A 66 -23.67 -8.38 -16.88
CA PRO A 66 -24.38 -9.66 -16.94
C PRO A 66 -23.52 -10.81 -16.39
N LEU A 67 -24.13 -11.72 -15.64
CA LEU A 67 -23.52 -12.91 -14.99
C LEU A 67 -23.14 -14.03 -16.00
N ASP A 68 -22.74 -13.67 -17.22
CA ASP A 68 -22.43 -14.62 -18.31
C ASP A 68 -20.92 -14.86 -18.50
N GLY A 69 -20.07 -14.30 -17.63
CA GLY A 69 -18.61 -14.47 -17.68
C GLY A 69 -18.10 -15.71 -16.93
N SER A 70 -16.92 -16.19 -17.33
CA SER A 70 -16.16 -17.20 -16.60
C SER A 70 -15.88 -16.77 -15.15
N TRP A 71 -15.56 -17.70 -14.25
CA TRP A 71 -15.27 -17.33 -12.85
C TRP A 71 -14.04 -16.42 -12.74
N GLN A 72 -13.07 -16.56 -13.66
CA GLN A 72 -11.88 -15.72 -13.74
C GLN A 72 -12.24 -14.28 -14.11
N GLU A 73 -13.15 -14.09 -15.07
CA GLU A 73 -13.63 -12.76 -15.44
C GLU A 73 -14.42 -12.11 -14.31
N ARG A 74 -15.28 -12.88 -13.62
CA ARG A 74 -15.98 -12.38 -12.43
C ARG A 74 -15.00 -11.99 -11.30
N LEU A 75 -13.93 -12.76 -11.11
CA LEU A 75 -12.89 -12.42 -10.15
C LEU A 75 -12.18 -11.13 -10.57
N ALA A 76 -11.72 -11.05 -11.82
CA ALA A 76 -11.05 -9.88 -12.39
C ALA A 76 -11.93 -8.61 -12.31
N ASP A 77 -13.24 -8.74 -12.51
CA ASP A 77 -14.21 -7.65 -12.37
C ASP A 77 -14.31 -7.11 -10.94
N VAL A 78 -14.10 -7.97 -9.95
CA VAL A 78 -14.16 -7.58 -8.54
C VAL A 78 -12.81 -7.03 -8.06
N VAL A 79 -11.70 -7.71 -8.38
CA VAL A 79 -10.37 -7.37 -7.83
C VAL A 79 -9.63 -6.33 -8.65
N THR A 80 -9.86 -6.30 -9.96
CA THR A 80 -9.20 -5.40 -10.92
C THR A 80 -10.25 -4.78 -11.85
N PRO A 81 -11.24 -4.03 -11.36
CA PRO A 81 -12.41 -3.58 -12.13
C PRO A 81 -12.11 -2.77 -13.40
N LEU A 82 -10.89 -2.25 -13.56
CA LEU A 82 -10.45 -1.53 -14.76
C LEU A 82 -9.63 -2.40 -15.74
N TRP A 83 -9.55 -3.72 -15.54
CA TRP A 83 -8.73 -4.63 -16.33
C TRP A 83 -9.06 -4.65 -17.82
N ARG A 84 -10.29 -4.28 -18.20
CA ARG A 84 -10.74 -4.17 -19.60
C ARG A 84 -10.41 -2.83 -20.27
N LEU A 85 -9.88 -1.86 -19.54
CA LEU A 85 -9.51 -0.54 -20.07
C LEU A 85 -8.03 -0.51 -20.42
N SER A 86 -7.69 0.23 -21.48
CA SER A 86 -6.28 0.58 -21.75
C SER A 86 -5.70 1.38 -20.59
N TYR A 87 -4.38 1.31 -20.40
CA TYR A 87 -3.75 1.98 -19.25
C TYR A 87 -4.00 3.50 -19.25
N GLU A 88 -3.99 4.15 -20.43
CA GLU A 88 -4.33 5.57 -20.55
C GLU A 88 -5.76 5.88 -20.10
N GLU A 89 -6.73 5.02 -20.42
CA GLU A 89 -8.11 5.17 -19.96
C GLU A 89 -8.23 4.97 -18.46
N GLN A 90 -7.48 4.01 -17.88
CA GLN A 90 -7.41 3.82 -16.43
C GLN A 90 -6.92 5.10 -15.74
N LEU A 91 -5.84 5.70 -16.26
CA LEU A 91 -5.30 6.95 -15.73
C LEU A 91 -6.31 8.09 -15.83
N LYS A 92 -7.06 8.21 -16.95
CA LYS A 92 -8.14 9.21 -17.09
C LYS A 92 -9.23 9.02 -16.04
N VAL A 93 -9.68 7.78 -15.82
CA VAL A 93 -10.69 7.45 -14.79
C VAL A 93 -10.19 7.83 -13.39
N LYS A 94 -8.96 7.44 -13.05
CA LYS A 94 -8.34 7.74 -11.76
C LYS A 94 -8.16 9.24 -11.57
N PHE A 95 -7.66 9.95 -12.57
CA PHE A 95 -7.45 11.39 -12.52
C PHE A 95 -8.76 12.15 -12.28
N GLU A 96 -9.83 11.82 -13.00
CA GLU A 96 -11.14 12.43 -12.79
C GLU A 96 -11.73 12.08 -11.41
N ALA A 97 -11.47 10.88 -10.89
CA ALA A 97 -11.83 10.55 -9.51
C ALA A 97 -11.08 11.47 -8.53
N GLN A 98 -9.76 11.59 -8.62
CA GLN A 98 -8.94 12.43 -7.72
C GLN A 98 -9.34 13.91 -7.80
N LYS A 99 -9.64 14.42 -9.00
CA LYS A 99 -10.14 15.78 -9.20
C LYS A 99 -11.46 16.04 -8.45
N ARG A 100 -12.38 15.08 -8.42
CA ARG A 100 -13.63 15.19 -7.64
C ARG A 100 -13.35 15.21 -6.13
N ILE A 101 -12.38 14.43 -5.67
CA ILE A 101 -11.95 14.41 -4.27
C ILE A 101 -11.39 15.78 -3.89
N LEU A 102 -10.47 16.31 -4.70
CA LEU A 102 -9.84 17.61 -4.45
C LEU A 102 -10.84 18.76 -4.49
N ARG A 103 -11.83 18.76 -5.40
CA ARG A 103 -12.91 19.75 -5.39
C ARG A 103 -13.75 19.73 -4.12
N ARG A 104 -13.99 18.54 -3.55
CA ARG A 104 -14.69 18.42 -2.26
C ARG A 104 -13.83 18.96 -1.13
N LEU A 105 -12.54 18.60 -1.10
CA LEU A 105 -11.58 19.12 -0.13
C LEU A 105 -11.47 20.63 -0.20
N GLU A 106 -11.33 21.19 -1.40
CA GLU A 106 -11.31 22.63 -1.64
C GLU A 106 -12.60 23.29 -1.15
N SER A 107 -13.78 22.71 -1.39
CA SER A 107 -15.03 23.24 -0.83
C SER A 107 -15.05 23.25 0.71
N TYR A 108 -14.45 22.25 1.36
CA TYR A 108 -14.29 22.26 2.82
C TYR A 108 -13.29 23.33 3.28
N LEU A 109 -12.18 23.50 2.56
CA LEU A 109 -11.13 24.46 2.89
C LEU A 109 -11.53 25.91 2.61
N GLN A 110 -12.26 26.18 1.53
CA GLN A 110 -12.78 27.52 1.20
C GLN A 110 -13.76 28.03 2.25
N LYS A 111 -14.53 27.14 2.89
CA LYS A 111 -15.36 27.49 4.05
C LYS A 111 -14.53 27.90 5.28
N LEU A 112 -13.24 27.57 5.30
CA LEU A 112 -12.31 27.84 6.40
C LEU A 112 -11.41 29.06 6.13
N ASN A 113 -11.06 29.35 4.87
CA ASN A 113 -10.60 30.63 4.29
C ASN A 113 -10.08 30.39 2.86
N GLY A 114 -10.27 31.37 1.96
CA GLY A 114 -10.09 31.23 0.49
C GLY A 114 -8.74 30.66 0.02
N VAL A 115 -8.78 29.44 -0.52
CA VAL A 115 -7.62 28.75 -1.13
C VAL A 115 -8.02 28.24 -2.52
N ASN A 116 -7.11 28.41 -3.49
CA ASN A 116 -7.16 27.77 -4.81
C ASN A 116 -6.07 26.68 -4.88
N VAL A 117 -6.43 25.43 -5.22
CA VAL A 117 -5.49 24.30 -5.32
C VAL A 117 -5.16 24.01 -6.78
N THR A 118 -3.87 23.81 -7.10
CA THR A 118 -3.43 23.39 -8.45
C THR A 118 -3.12 21.89 -8.50
N THR A 119 -3.62 21.22 -9.53
CA THR A 119 -3.39 19.78 -9.78
C THR A 119 -2.47 19.59 -10.97
N SER A 120 -1.37 18.86 -10.80
CA SER A 120 -0.46 18.46 -11.89
C SER A 120 -0.51 16.96 -12.11
N ALA A 121 -0.54 16.52 -13.38
CA ALA A 121 -0.45 15.11 -13.74
C ALA A 121 1.01 14.73 -14.03
N PRO A 122 1.54 13.61 -13.48
CA PRO A 122 2.83 13.07 -13.89
C PRO A 122 2.74 12.41 -15.28
N LYS A 123 3.84 12.40 -16.03
CA LYS A 123 4.01 11.60 -17.26
C LYS A 123 4.24 10.14 -16.87
N ALA A 124 3.54 9.21 -17.52
CA ALA A 124 3.58 7.79 -17.19
C ALA A 124 4.39 6.99 -18.21
N GLU A 125 5.33 6.18 -17.73
CA GLU A 125 5.90 5.04 -18.46
C GLU A 125 5.20 3.77 -17.95
N GLY A 126 4.93 2.83 -18.86
CA GLY A 126 4.06 1.69 -18.61
C GLY A 126 4.53 0.79 -17.46
N LEU A 127 3.60 0.40 -16.59
CA LEU A 127 3.83 -0.54 -15.48
C LEU A 127 2.90 -1.74 -15.64
N SER A 128 3.45 -2.95 -15.52
CA SER A 128 2.69 -4.20 -15.46
C SER A 128 3.03 -4.97 -14.19
N CYS A 129 2.02 -5.50 -13.51
CA CYS A 129 2.16 -6.49 -12.45
C CYS A 129 1.52 -7.81 -12.90
N LEU A 130 2.29 -8.90 -12.86
CA LEU A 130 1.79 -10.24 -13.19
C LEU A 130 1.60 -11.05 -11.90
N LEU A 131 0.52 -11.83 -11.85
CA LEU A 131 0.19 -12.74 -10.76
C LEU A 131 1.10 -13.98 -10.81
N HIS A 132 1.50 -14.50 -9.63
CA HIS A 132 2.20 -15.78 -9.51
C HIS A 132 1.21 -16.89 -9.07
N PRO A 133 0.58 -17.63 -10.00
CA PRO A 133 -0.51 -18.56 -9.66
C PRO A 133 -0.06 -19.86 -8.97
N ILE A 134 1.25 -20.14 -8.97
CA ILE A 134 1.78 -21.46 -8.58
C ILE A 134 1.54 -21.74 -7.08
N ILE A 135 1.95 -20.83 -6.18
CA ILE A 135 1.90 -21.09 -4.73
C ILE A 135 0.46 -21.24 -4.23
N PRO A 136 -0.48 -20.33 -4.56
CA PRO A 136 -1.90 -20.51 -4.22
C PRO A 136 -2.49 -21.85 -4.67
N SER A 137 -2.12 -22.32 -5.88
CA SER A 137 -2.65 -23.57 -6.42
C SER A 137 -2.18 -24.81 -5.64
N TYR A 138 -0.93 -24.84 -5.21
CA TYR A 138 -0.41 -25.94 -4.40
C TYR A 138 -0.91 -25.91 -2.96
N TYR A 139 -1.19 -24.73 -2.41
CA TYR A 139 -1.88 -24.64 -1.13
C TYR A 139 -3.30 -25.18 -1.21
N GLU A 140 -4.03 -24.95 -2.31
CA GLU A 140 -5.34 -25.59 -2.52
C GLU A 140 -5.22 -27.12 -2.57
N VAL A 141 -4.18 -27.67 -3.20
CA VAL A 141 -3.89 -29.11 -3.19
C VAL A 141 -3.65 -29.60 -1.76
N PHE A 142 -2.86 -28.87 -0.96
CA PHE A 142 -2.65 -29.19 0.45
C PHE A 142 -3.96 -29.19 1.24
N LEU A 143 -4.79 -28.16 1.09
CA LEU A 143 -6.07 -28.06 1.79
C LEU A 143 -7.01 -29.23 1.49
N ARG A 144 -7.00 -29.74 0.25
CA ARG A 144 -7.80 -30.91 -0.15
C ARG A 144 -7.28 -32.24 0.43
N GLN A 145 -6.02 -32.29 0.84
CA GLN A 145 -5.38 -33.47 1.45
C GLN A 145 -5.37 -33.38 2.98
N SER A 146 -5.53 -32.18 3.54
CA SER A 146 -5.54 -31.92 4.97
C SER A 146 -6.76 -32.59 5.64
N PRO A 147 -6.59 -33.24 6.80
CA PRO A 147 -7.71 -33.72 7.61
C PRO A 147 -8.46 -32.58 8.31
N MET A 148 -7.87 -31.38 8.34
CA MET A 148 -8.42 -30.18 8.97
C MET A 148 -9.15 -29.33 7.93
N GLU A 149 -10.36 -28.88 8.29
CA GLU A 149 -11.22 -28.09 7.41
C GLU A 149 -10.67 -26.67 7.18
N PRO A 150 -10.77 -26.12 5.95
CA PRO A 150 -10.50 -24.71 5.70
C PRO A 150 -11.61 -23.82 6.29
N CYS A 151 -11.21 -22.64 6.75
CA CYS A 151 -12.11 -21.60 7.25
C CYS A 151 -12.71 -20.83 6.07
N LEU A 152 -13.86 -21.29 5.58
CA LEU A 152 -14.56 -20.66 4.44
C LEU A 152 -15.22 -19.32 4.83
N LEU A 153 -15.75 -19.25 6.06
CA LEU A 153 -16.31 -18.06 6.66
C LEU A 153 -15.76 -17.93 8.06
N PHE A 154 -15.14 -16.78 8.38
CA PHE A 154 -14.43 -16.56 9.64
C PHE A 154 -15.26 -16.85 10.91
N HIS A 155 -16.58 -16.77 10.83
CA HIS A 155 -17.52 -16.98 11.92
C HIS A 155 -18.15 -18.38 11.94
N GLU A 156 -17.93 -19.20 10.91
CA GLU A 156 -18.51 -20.54 10.78
C GLU A 156 -17.52 -21.66 11.15
N GLY A 157 -16.34 -21.31 11.64
CA GLY A 157 -15.29 -22.25 12.06
C GLY A 157 -14.29 -22.58 10.94
N GLY A 158 -13.56 -23.67 11.12
CA GLY A 158 -12.43 -24.09 10.26
C GLY A 158 -11.07 -23.65 10.82
N TYR A 159 -10.03 -24.33 10.36
CA TYR A 159 -8.68 -24.23 10.90
C TYR A 159 -7.75 -23.40 10.01
N TRP A 160 -7.60 -23.79 8.74
CA TRP A 160 -6.77 -23.03 7.78
C TRP A 160 -7.47 -21.74 7.40
N ARG A 161 -6.88 -20.56 7.62
CA ARG A 161 -7.57 -19.26 7.45
C ARG A 161 -7.08 -18.43 6.28
N GLU A 162 -5.80 -18.10 6.25
CA GLU A 162 -5.24 -17.19 5.25
C GLU A 162 -3.89 -17.72 4.79
N LEU A 163 -3.62 -17.57 3.50
CA LEU A 163 -2.28 -17.70 2.94
C LEU A 163 -1.90 -16.33 2.39
N ILE A 164 -0.82 -15.76 2.92
CA ILE A 164 -0.17 -14.58 2.35
C ILE A 164 1.07 -15.07 1.64
N VAL A 165 1.20 -14.71 0.36
CA VAL A 165 2.42 -14.94 -0.42
C VAL A 165 3.03 -13.59 -0.75
N ARG A 166 4.31 -13.45 -0.43
CA ARG A 166 5.16 -12.34 -0.87
C ARG A 166 6.24 -12.89 -1.78
N THR A 167 6.58 -12.16 -2.82
CA THR A 167 7.65 -12.50 -3.76
C THR A 167 8.45 -11.25 -4.04
N ASN A 168 9.77 -11.31 -4.17
CA ASN A 168 10.58 -10.14 -4.54
C ASN A 168 10.97 -10.16 -6.03
N SER A 169 11.65 -9.10 -6.49
CA SER A 169 12.18 -9.00 -7.86
C SER A 169 13.16 -10.12 -8.25
N GLN A 170 13.86 -10.71 -7.27
CA GLN A 170 14.79 -11.82 -7.45
C GLN A 170 14.09 -13.20 -7.51
N GLY A 171 12.78 -13.26 -7.29
CA GLY A 171 11.99 -14.48 -7.29
C GLY A 171 11.99 -15.25 -5.97
N HIS A 172 12.60 -14.72 -4.90
CA HIS A 172 12.45 -15.27 -3.54
C HIS A 172 11.01 -15.16 -3.07
N THR A 173 10.52 -16.18 -2.39
CA THR A 173 9.12 -16.28 -1.99
C THR A 173 8.97 -16.57 -0.50
N MET A 174 8.06 -15.83 0.14
CA MET A 174 7.67 -16.03 1.54
C MET A 174 6.19 -16.37 1.58
N ALA A 175 5.87 -17.56 2.07
CA ALA A 175 4.51 -17.98 2.37
C ALA A 175 4.24 -17.88 3.87
N ILE A 176 3.12 -17.28 4.24
CA ILE A 176 2.67 -17.14 5.63
C ILE A 176 1.28 -17.76 5.71
N ILE A 177 1.15 -18.81 6.51
CA ILE A 177 -0.11 -19.53 6.70
C ILE A 177 -0.68 -19.20 8.07
N THR A 178 -1.87 -18.62 8.08
CA THR A 178 -2.63 -18.34 9.30
C THR A 178 -3.55 -19.53 9.62
N PHE A 179 -3.46 -20.01 10.84
CA PHE A 179 -4.19 -21.16 11.36
C PHE A 179 -4.95 -20.80 12.63
N HIS A 180 -6.21 -21.18 12.72
CA HIS A 180 -6.99 -21.08 13.95
C HIS A 180 -6.79 -22.34 14.79
N PRO A 181 -6.24 -22.25 16.01
CA PRO A 181 -6.00 -23.45 16.81
C PRO A 181 -7.28 -24.15 17.30
N GLN A 182 -8.42 -23.43 17.36
CA GLN A 182 -9.66 -23.85 18.03
C GLN A 182 -9.32 -24.48 19.40
N ASP A 183 -9.68 -25.75 19.60
CA ASP A 183 -9.48 -26.49 20.85
C ASP A 183 -8.32 -27.50 20.76
N LEU A 184 -7.46 -27.41 19.73
CA LEU A 184 -6.32 -28.34 19.57
C LEU A 184 -5.28 -28.15 20.67
N ARG A 185 -4.73 -29.28 21.12
CA ARG A 185 -3.56 -29.28 21.98
C ARG A 185 -2.29 -28.96 21.20
N GLN A 186 -1.23 -28.59 21.92
CA GLN A 186 0.04 -28.19 21.30
C GLN A 186 0.66 -29.30 20.46
N GLU A 187 0.51 -30.57 20.87
CA GLU A 187 0.99 -31.73 20.10
C GLU A 187 0.26 -31.85 18.75
N GLU A 188 -1.06 -31.67 18.75
CA GLU A 188 -1.90 -31.74 17.55
C GLU A 188 -1.60 -30.58 16.59
N LEU A 189 -1.33 -29.38 17.12
CA LEU A 189 -0.87 -28.22 16.35
C LEU A 189 0.49 -28.47 15.70
N ASN A 190 1.42 -29.08 16.43
CA ASN A 190 2.75 -29.39 15.90
C ASN A 190 2.68 -30.40 14.75
N VAL A 191 1.75 -31.36 14.81
CA VAL A 191 1.47 -32.26 13.67
C VAL A 191 1.05 -31.48 12.43
N GLN A 192 0.19 -30.45 12.57
CA GLN A 192 -0.23 -29.63 11.44
C GLN A 192 0.93 -28.79 10.86
N LYS A 193 1.77 -28.22 11.73
CA LYS A 193 2.97 -27.46 11.30
C LYS A 193 3.93 -28.34 10.49
N GLU A 194 4.22 -29.54 11.00
CA GLU A 194 5.11 -30.49 10.31
C GLU A 194 4.49 -31.01 9.00
N ALA A 195 3.16 -31.21 8.95
CA ALA A 195 2.48 -31.60 7.72
C ALA A 195 2.62 -30.54 6.60
N VAL A 196 2.37 -29.27 6.92
CA VAL A 196 2.55 -28.15 5.98
C VAL A 196 4.01 -28.02 5.55
N LYS A 197 4.93 -28.05 6.52
CA LYS A 197 6.36 -27.97 6.25
C LYS A 197 6.81 -29.09 5.30
N LYS A 198 6.44 -30.34 5.58
CA LYS A 198 6.78 -31.47 4.72
C LYS A 198 6.19 -31.31 3.33
N PHE A 199 4.93 -30.88 3.22
CA PHE A 199 4.25 -30.71 1.93
C PHE A 199 4.98 -29.71 1.01
N PHE A 200 5.41 -28.56 1.53
CA PHE A 200 6.06 -27.51 0.76
C PHE A 200 7.58 -27.66 0.61
N THR A 201 8.23 -28.55 1.36
CA THR A 201 9.69 -28.76 1.28
C THR A 201 10.08 -30.04 0.56
N THR A 202 9.35 -31.14 0.79
CA THR A 202 9.69 -32.47 0.23
C THR A 202 8.51 -33.14 -0.47
N GLY A 203 7.30 -32.61 -0.30
CA GLY A 203 6.07 -33.11 -0.91
C GLY A 203 5.75 -32.44 -2.26
N PRO A 204 4.49 -32.57 -2.73
CA PRO A 204 4.06 -32.01 -4.00
C PRO A 204 4.25 -30.49 -4.10
N GLY A 205 4.18 -29.78 -2.98
CA GLY A 205 4.38 -28.32 -2.91
C GLY A 205 5.83 -27.87 -3.08
N ALA A 206 6.82 -28.79 -3.09
CA ALA A 206 8.24 -28.44 -3.21
C ALA A 206 8.58 -27.66 -4.49
N VAL A 207 7.78 -27.84 -5.56
CA VAL A 207 7.91 -27.06 -6.81
C VAL A 207 7.63 -25.55 -6.63
N CYS A 208 7.02 -25.15 -5.51
CA CYS A 208 6.84 -23.74 -5.17
C CYS A 208 8.16 -23.03 -4.82
N ASP A 209 9.21 -23.80 -4.48
CA ASP A 209 10.55 -23.30 -4.18
C ASP A 209 10.53 -22.15 -3.16
N LEU A 210 9.92 -22.41 -1.99
CA LEU A 210 9.74 -21.40 -0.96
C LEU A 210 11.08 -21.02 -0.32
N THR A 211 11.39 -19.73 -0.33
CA THR A 211 12.53 -19.18 0.42
C THR A 211 12.22 -19.10 1.91
N SER A 212 10.95 -18.85 2.26
CA SER A 212 10.48 -18.75 3.65
C SER A 212 9.09 -19.37 3.78
N LEU A 213 8.89 -20.16 4.83
CA LEU A 213 7.58 -20.68 5.21
C LEU A 213 7.29 -20.35 6.67
N TYR A 214 6.25 -19.56 6.87
CA TYR A 214 5.78 -19.10 8.17
C TYR A 214 4.42 -19.69 8.52
N PHE A 215 4.21 -19.87 9.81
CA PHE A 215 2.95 -20.29 10.41
C PHE A 215 2.54 -19.32 11.50
N GLN A 216 1.29 -18.88 11.49
CA GLN A 216 0.74 -17.96 12.47
C GLN A 216 -0.50 -18.56 13.12
N GLU A 217 -0.45 -18.79 14.43
CA GLU A 217 -1.58 -19.28 15.21
C GLU A 217 -2.44 -18.11 15.69
N SER A 218 -3.61 -17.90 15.07
CA SER A 218 -4.48 -16.78 15.43
C SER A 218 -5.93 -17.21 15.61
N THR A 219 -6.48 -16.90 16.78
CA THR A 219 -7.92 -17.01 17.07
C THR A 219 -8.72 -15.83 16.49
N MET A 220 -8.06 -14.69 16.25
CA MET A 220 -8.69 -13.47 15.75
C MET A 220 -8.47 -13.25 14.25
N THR A 221 -9.38 -12.52 13.60
CA THR A 221 -9.19 -12.09 12.20
C THR A 221 -8.18 -10.97 12.05
N ARG A 222 -7.86 -10.28 13.15
CA ARG A 222 -6.80 -9.27 13.26
C ARG A 222 -6.17 -9.37 14.64
N CYS A 223 -4.86 -9.46 14.69
CA CYS A 223 -4.07 -9.51 15.91
C CYS A 223 -2.71 -8.88 15.63
N SER A 224 -2.04 -8.40 16.67
CA SER A 224 -0.64 -7.98 16.59
C SER A 224 0.28 -9.21 16.66
N HIS A 225 1.50 -9.13 16.13
CA HIS A 225 2.46 -10.24 16.26
C HIS A 225 2.78 -10.57 17.73
N GLN A 226 2.65 -9.62 18.66
CA GLN A 226 2.81 -9.86 20.10
C GLN A 226 1.74 -10.82 20.65
N GLN A 227 0.54 -10.78 20.09
CA GLN A 227 -0.57 -11.67 20.47
C GLN A 227 -0.53 -12.99 19.71
N SER A 228 0.01 -13.00 18.49
CA SER A 228 0.07 -14.14 17.60
C SER A 228 1.37 -14.11 16.78
N PRO A 229 2.46 -14.68 17.31
CA PRO A 229 3.77 -14.57 16.70
C PRO A 229 3.87 -15.39 15.42
N TYR A 230 4.63 -14.86 14.46
CA TYR A 230 5.02 -15.56 13.24
C TYR A 230 6.09 -16.61 13.56
N GLN A 231 5.81 -17.87 13.29
CA GLN A 231 6.73 -18.98 13.53
C GLN A 231 7.35 -19.42 12.21
N LEU A 232 8.67 -19.30 12.10
CA LEU A 232 9.41 -19.77 10.93
C LEU A 232 9.47 -21.30 10.96
N LEU A 233 8.86 -21.95 9.98
CA LEU A 233 8.89 -23.41 9.83
C LEU A 233 10.05 -23.89 8.95
N PHE A 234 10.43 -23.09 7.95
CA PHE A 234 11.48 -23.42 6.99
C PHE A 234 12.05 -22.17 6.31
N GLY A 235 13.34 -22.23 5.99
CA GLY A 235 14.02 -21.25 5.14
C GLY A 235 14.49 -20.01 5.89
N GLU A 236 14.54 -18.88 5.18
CA GLU A 236 15.07 -17.62 5.70
C GLU A 236 14.00 -16.81 6.45
N PRO A 237 14.36 -16.06 7.50
CA PRO A 237 13.38 -15.29 8.26
C PRO A 237 12.87 -14.03 7.54
N HIS A 238 13.61 -13.51 6.57
CA HIS A 238 13.29 -12.23 5.93
C HIS A 238 13.39 -12.33 4.41
N LEU A 239 12.58 -11.53 3.72
CA LEU A 239 12.83 -11.20 2.33
C LEU A 239 13.70 -9.95 2.23
N PHE A 240 14.35 -9.80 1.09
CA PHE A 240 15.10 -8.60 0.73
C PHE A 240 14.60 -8.07 -0.61
N GLU A 241 14.46 -6.76 -0.75
CA GLU A 241 14.12 -6.13 -2.02
C GLU A 241 15.11 -5.02 -2.35
N ASP A 242 15.48 -4.94 -3.62
CA ASP A 242 16.32 -3.85 -4.14
C ASP A 242 15.40 -2.73 -4.63
N LEU A 243 15.54 -1.55 -4.02
CA LEU A 243 14.68 -0.41 -4.30
C LEU A 243 15.46 0.89 -4.18
N LEU A 244 15.46 1.71 -5.25
CA LEU A 244 16.21 2.97 -5.30
C LEU A 244 17.71 2.82 -4.95
N GLY A 245 18.31 1.68 -5.30
CA GLY A 245 19.71 1.35 -5.00
C GLY A 245 19.97 0.94 -3.55
N LEU A 246 18.92 0.72 -2.76
CA LEU A 246 19.00 0.27 -1.37
C LEU A 246 18.52 -1.17 -1.26
N LYS A 247 19.19 -1.97 -0.43
CA LYS A 247 18.72 -3.30 -0.07
C LYS A 247 17.85 -3.21 1.19
N ILE A 248 16.55 -3.42 1.04
CA ILE A 248 15.56 -3.29 2.11
C ILE A 248 15.23 -4.67 2.68
N ARG A 249 15.30 -4.84 4.00
CA ARG A 249 14.84 -6.05 4.69
C ARG A 249 13.34 -5.99 4.94
N ILE A 250 12.65 -7.12 4.78
CA ILE A 250 11.19 -7.24 4.91
C ILE A 250 10.85 -8.45 5.80
N SER A 251 10.37 -8.16 7.00
CA SER A 251 9.77 -9.12 7.94
C SER A 251 8.34 -9.54 7.55
N PRO A 252 7.82 -10.67 8.07
CA PRO A 252 6.47 -11.15 7.76
C PRO A 252 5.35 -10.18 8.18
N ASP A 253 5.50 -9.47 9.30
CA ASP A 253 4.52 -8.48 9.79
C ASP A 253 4.70 -7.09 9.14
N ALA A 254 5.88 -6.81 8.58
CA ALA A 254 6.21 -5.48 8.07
C ALA A 254 5.39 -5.15 6.82
N PHE A 255 4.90 -3.91 6.73
CA PHE A 255 4.30 -3.38 5.52
C PHE A 255 5.40 -3.03 4.50
N PHE A 256 5.17 -3.39 3.24
CA PHE A 256 6.00 -2.98 2.11
C PHE A 256 5.10 -2.67 0.92
N GLN A 257 5.48 -1.70 0.08
CA GLN A 257 4.66 -1.35 -1.08
C GLN A 257 4.62 -2.53 -2.06
N ILE A 258 3.41 -2.93 -2.43
CA ILE A 258 3.23 -4.12 -3.28
C ILE A 258 3.72 -3.91 -4.70
N ASN A 259 3.81 -2.68 -5.18
CA ASN A 259 4.27 -2.36 -6.54
C ASN A 259 5.55 -1.53 -6.45
N THR A 260 6.71 -2.20 -6.51
CA THR A 260 8.04 -1.57 -6.38
C THR A 260 8.22 -0.41 -7.37
N ALA A 261 7.89 -0.60 -8.64
CA ALA A 261 8.05 0.44 -9.65
C ALA A 261 7.12 1.64 -9.42
N GLY A 262 5.88 1.41 -9.00
CA GLY A 262 4.99 2.48 -8.57
C GLY A 262 5.46 3.18 -7.28
N ALA A 263 6.10 2.44 -6.38
CA ALA A 263 6.68 2.97 -5.15
C ALA A 263 7.87 3.90 -5.45
N GLU A 264 8.73 3.56 -6.41
CA GLU A 264 9.80 4.46 -6.86
C GLU A 264 9.25 5.82 -7.34
N VAL A 265 8.17 5.81 -8.13
CA VAL A 265 7.50 7.04 -8.57
C VAL A 265 6.92 7.80 -7.37
N LEU A 266 6.31 7.10 -6.41
CA LEU A 266 5.80 7.70 -5.19
C LEU A 266 6.91 8.41 -4.39
N TYR A 267 8.01 7.73 -4.12
CA TYR A 267 9.11 8.26 -3.31
C TYR A 267 9.84 9.39 -4.02
N ARG A 268 10.01 9.31 -5.35
CA ARG A 268 10.53 10.43 -6.16
C ARG A 268 9.62 11.66 -6.06
N THR A 269 8.31 11.46 -6.14
CA THR A 269 7.31 12.53 -5.98
C THR A 269 7.38 13.16 -4.58
N VAL A 270 7.50 12.34 -3.53
CA VAL A 270 7.68 12.84 -2.15
C VAL A 270 8.95 13.69 -2.06
N ARG A 271 10.09 13.21 -2.58
CA ARG A 271 11.34 13.96 -2.60
C ARG A 271 11.18 15.32 -3.28
N GLU A 272 10.64 15.33 -4.50
CA GLU A 272 10.45 16.54 -5.31
C GLU A 272 9.53 17.58 -4.64
N LEU A 273 8.47 17.14 -3.96
CA LEU A 273 7.55 18.04 -3.27
C LEU A 273 8.06 18.50 -1.90
N SER A 274 8.84 17.66 -1.20
CA SER A 274 9.27 17.90 0.18
C SER A 274 10.25 19.07 0.33
N GLY A 275 11.08 19.32 -0.68
CA GLY A 275 12.14 20.33 -0.63
C GLY A 275 13.23 20.04 0.41
N VAL A 276 13.35 18.78 0.86
CA VAL A 276 14.38 18.33 1.80
C VAL A 276 15.78 18.65 1.26
N ASN A 277 16.62 19.21 2.13
CA ASN A 277 18.00 19.58 1.87
C ASN A 277 18.86 19.41 3.13
N SER A 278 20.16 19.63 3.00
CA SER A 278 21.17 19.30 4.02
C SER A 278 20.98 20.05 5.35
N ASN A 279 20.11 21.05 5.40
CA ASN A 279 19.78 21.81 6.61
C ASN A 279 18.44 21.41 7.24
N THR A 280 17.77 20.39 6.69
CA THR A 280 16.45 19.93 7.13
C THR A 280 16.53 18.65 7.93
N ILE A 281 15.71 18.54 8.97
CA ILE A 281 15.40 17.28 9.63
C ILE A 281 14.16 16.71 8.94
N LEU A 282 14.27 15.49 8.43
CA LEU A 282 13.14 14.76 7.89
C LEU A 282 12.47 13.95 9.01
N LEU A 283 11.18 14.17 9.22
CA LEU A 283 10.38 13.43 10.17
C LEU A 283 9.40 12.53 9.40
N ASP A 284 9.64 11.21 9.43
CA ASP A 284 8.86 10.19 8.72
C ASP A 284 7.93 9.46 9.70
N ILE A 285 6.64 9.78 9.67
CA ILE A 285 5.64 9.29 10.63
C ILE A 285 4.80 8.21 9.95
N CYS A 286 4.66 7.07 10.64
CA CYS A 286 4.16 5.81 10.06
C CYS A 286 5.10 5.33 8.95
N CYS A 287 6.40 5.29 9.26
CA CYS A 287 7.46 5.09 8.28
C CYS A 287 7.58 3.64 7.77
N GLY A 288 6.89 2.67 8.37
CA GLY A 288 7.03 1.26 8.01
C GLY A 288 8.48 0.80 8.13
N THR A 289 9.01 0.17 7.09
CA THR A 289 10.43 -0.23 7.02
C THR A 289 11.39 0.92 6.72
N GLY A 290 10.94 2.18 6.76
CA GLY A 290 11.78 3.38 6.66
C GLY A 290 12.14 3.82 5.24
N VAL A 291 11.53 3.21 4.21
CA VAL A 291 11.91 3.41 2.80
C VAL A 291 11.84 4.88 2.35
N ILE A 292 10.80 5.63 2.77
CA ILE A 292 10.70 7.07 2.48
C ILE A 292 11.90 7.79 3.10
N GLY A 293 12.09 7.62 4.42
CA GLY A 293 13.25 8.12 5.14
C GLY A 293 14.58 7.84 4.45
N PHE A 294 14.85 6.59 4.07
CA PHE A 294 16.10 6.21 3.40
C PHE A 294 16.27 6.86 2.02
N SER A 295 15.19 6.92 1.23
CA SER A 295 15.24 7.52 -0.11
C SER A 295 15.56 9.02 -0.08
N LEU A 296 15.34 9.68 1.06
CA LEU A 296 15.67 11.09 1.28
C LEU A 296 16.89 11.31 2.20
N ALA A 297 17.45 10.25 2.81
CA ALA A 297 18.48 10.35 3.84
C ALA A 297 19.75 11.08 3.37
N GLN A 298 20.20 10.83 2.13
CA GLN A 298 21.36 11.51 1.55
C GLN A 298 21.18 13.03 1.38
N TYR A 299 19.94 13.52 1.41
CA TYR A 299 19.62 14.93 1.25
C TYR A 299 19.30 15.60 2.58
N ALA A 300 18.99 14.87 3.65
CA ALA A 300 18.61 15.43 4.94
C ALA A 300 19.80 15.52 5.90
N SER A 301 19.75 16.46 6.85
CA SER A 301 20.71 16.47 7.97
C SER A 301 20.53 15.26 8.88
N GLN A 302 19.28 14.91 9.18
CA GLN A 302 18.87 13.79 10.02
C GLN A 302 17.50 13.30 9.55
N VAL A 303 17.26 11.99 9.65
CA VAL A 303 15.95 11.36 9.45
C VAL A 303 15.48 10.76 10.77
N LEU A 304 14.26 11.10 11.18
CA LEU A 304 13.60 10.55 12.37
C LEU A 304 12.35 9.79 11.93
N GLY A 305 12.36 8.48 12.09
CA GLY A 305 11.25 7.60 11.75
C GLY A 305 10.45 7.17 12.99
N ILE A 306 9.12 7.19 12.90
CA ILE A 306 8.23 6.63 13.93
C ILE A 306 7.33 5.57 13.29
N GLU A 307 7.31 4.37 13.85
CA GLU A 307 6.50 3.26 13.37
C GLU A 307 5.93 2.45 14.53
N LEU A 308 4.68 2.00 14.40
CA LEU A 308 3.98 1.23 15.41
C LEU A 308 4.49 -0.22 15.47
N VAL A 309 4.77 -0.81 14.31
CA VAL A 309 5.20 -2.21 14.18
C VAL A 309 6.70 -2.33 14.49
N GLU A 310 7.01 -2.96 15.61
CA GLU A 310 8.39 -3.13 16.10
C GLU A 310 9.31 -3.86 15.09
N GLN A 311 8.83 -4.94 14.46
CA GLN A 311 9.59 -5.64 13.41
C GLN A 311 9.95 -4.73 12.23
N ALA A 312 9.07 -3.79 11.85
CA ALA A 312 9.36 -2.85 10.76
C ALA A 312 10.45 -1.84 11.15
N VAL A 313 10.53 -1.47 12.43
CA VAL A 313 11.62 -0.64 12.98
C VAL A 313 12.94 -1.41 13.04
N GLU A 314 12.90 -2.69 13.42
CA GLU A 314 14.08 -3.56 13.37
C GLU A 314 14.58 -3.71 11.93
N ASP A 315 13.67 -3.88 10.97
CA ASP A 315 13.98 -3.90 9.53
C ASP A 315 14.61 -2.60 9.07
N ALA A 316 14.09 -1.46 9.51
CA ALA A 316 14.67 -0.16 9.22
C ALA A 316 16.09 -0.06 9.80
N ARG A 317 16.32 -0.41 11.07
CA ARG A 317 17.66 -0.36 11.69
C ARG A 317 18.66 -1.26 10.98
N TRP A 318 18.25 -2.49 10.63
CA TRP A 318 19.10 -3.40 9.86
C TRP A 318 19.41 -2.84 8.47
N THR A 319 18.40 -2.31 7.79
CA THR A 319 18.52 -1.70 6.46
C THR A 319 19.47 -0.51 6.49
N ALA A 320 19.37 0.35 7.51
CA ALA A 320 20.28 1.47 7.71
C ALA A 320 21.74 0.99 7.86
N ALA A 321 21.98 0.02 8.74
CA ALA A 321 23.30 -0.54 8.97
C ALA A 321 23.88 -1.23 7.71
N PHE A 322 23.07 -2.02 7.01
CA PHE A 322 23.48 -2.73 5.80
C PHE A 322 23.87 -1.78 4.66
N ASN A 323 23.11 -0.69 4.48
CA ASN A 323 23.37 0.29 3.43
C ASN A 323 24.33 1.41 3.89
N GLY A 324 24.90 1.34 5.10
CA GLY A 324 25.84 2.34 5.63
C GLY A 324 25.22 3.72 5.89
N ILE A 325 23.91 3.79 6.12
CA ILE A 325 23.18 5.03 6.39
C ILE A 325 23.23 5.34 7.88
N THR A 326 23.95 6.40 8.26
CA THR A 326 24.23 6.73 9.66
C THR A 326 23.39 7.87 10.22
N ASN A 327 22.68 8.63 9.39
CA ASN A 327 21.91 9.81 9.79
C ASN A 327 20.41 9.52 10.00
N CYS A 328 20.03 8.24 10.21
CA CYS A 328 18.64 7.84 10.47
C CYS A 328 18.48 7.27 11.88
N GLU A 329 17.40 7.68 12.56
CA GLU A 329 16.98 7.16 13.86
C GLU A 329 15.52 6.70 13.77
N PHE A 330 15.22 5.49 14.25
CA PHE A 330 13.88 4.89 14.17
C PHE A 330 13.34 4.48 15.54
N HIS A 331 12.13 4.92 15.84
CA HIS A 331 11.44 4.70 17.11
C HIS A 331 10.21 3.81 16.95
N ALA A 332 10.16 2.73 17.71
CA ALA A 332 9.01 1.83 17.77
C ALA A 332 7.99 2.33 18.79
N GLY A 333 6.74 2.45 18.35
CA GLY A 333 5.58 2.72 19.22
C GLY A 333 4.58 3.71 18.64
N ARG A 334 3.63 4.11 19.48
CA ARG A 334 2.52 4.99 19.09
C ARG A 334 3.02 6.40 18.79
N ALA A 335 2.76 6.90 17.58
CA ALA A 335 3.20 8.22 17.13
C ALA A 335 2.73 9.35 18.06
N GLU A 336 1.52 9.27 18.61
CA GLU A 336 0.98 10.25 19.56
C GLU A 336 1.72 10.33 20.91
N LYS A 337 2.52 9.31 21.25
CA LYS A 337 3.34 9.29 22.47
C LYS A 337 4.76 9.78 22.20
N ILE A 338 5.34 9.33 21.10
CA ILE A 338 6.74 9.60 20.76
C ILE A 338 6.91 10.99 20.15
N LEU A 339 6.04 11.38 19.22
CA LEU A 339 6.21 12.60 18.44
C LEU A 339 6.30 13.88 19.30
N PRO A 340 5.44 14.11 20.31
CA PRO A 340 5.55 15.31 21.14
C PRO A 340 6.87 15.40 21.92
N GLN A 341 7.49 14.27 22.26
CA GLN A 341 8.77 14.23 22.96
C GLN A 341 9.92 14.55 22.01
N LEU A 342 9.90 13.97 20.80
CA LEU A 342 10.90 14.25 19.78
C LEU A 342 10.90 15.72 19.38
N LEU A 343 9.72 16.30 19.12
CA LEU A 343 9.61 17.71 18.70
C LEU A 343 10.15 18.68 19.77
N LYS A 344 9.87 18.43 21.06
CA LYS A 344 10.40 19.26 22.16
C LYS A 344 11.93 19.35 22.16
N SER A 345 12.62 18.29 21.74
CA SER A 345 14.08 18.26 21.68
C SER A 345 14.68 18.93 20.43
N LYS A 346 13.84 19.33 19.47
CA LYS A 346 14.24 19.79 18.12
C LYS A 346 13.63 21.14 17.71
N GLU A 347 12.99 21.85 18.64
CA GLU A 347 12.36 23.15 18.37
C GLU A 347 13.37 24.29 18.15
N ASP A 348 14.61 24.14 18.61
CA ASP A 348 15.65 25.15 18.48
C ASP A 348 16.56 24.87 17.26
N GLY A 349 16.40 25.67 16.20
CA GLY A 349 17.44 25.88 15.18
C GLY A 349 17.35 25.07 13.88
N HIS A 350 16.45 24.11 13.73
CA HIS A 350 16.34 23.28 12.52
C HIS A 350 14.99 23.40 11.79
N PHE A 351 15.03 23.44 10.46
CA PHE A 351 13.82 23.32 9.63
C PHE A 351 13.38 21.85 9.58
N ILE A 352 12.13 21.58 9.90
CA ILE A 352 11.57 20.22 9.85
C ILE A 352 10.67 20.08 8.62
N VAL A 353 10.90 19.02 7.86
CA VAL A 353 9.96 18.54 6.85
C VAL A 353 9.34 17.26 7.36
N ALA A 354 8.02 17.24 7.51
CA ALA A 354 7.30 16.05 7.96
C ALA A 354 6.73 15.30 6.75
N VAL A 355 6.83 13.97 6.77
CA VAL A 355 6.10 13.07 5.87
C VAL A 355 5.21 12.19 6.73
N VAL A 356 3.93 12.07 6.37
CA VAL A 356 2.98 11.19 7.02
C VAL A 356 2.42 10.21 5.99
N ASN A 357 2.50 8.91 6.27
CA ASN A 357 1.93 7.85 5.43
C ASN A 357 1.03 6.93 6.27
N PRO A 358 -0.09 7.44 6.82
CA PRO A 358 -0.93 6.67 7.72
C PRO A 358 -1.69 5.56 7.01
N ALA A 359 -2.07 4.54 7.78
CA ALA A 359 -3.06 3.56 7.36
C ALA A 359 -4.43 4.22 7.09
N ARG A 360 -5.40 3.44 6.61
CA ARG A 360 -6.77 3.92 6.25
C ARG A 360 -7.54 4.57 7.41
N ALA A 361 -7.08 4.42 8.65
CA ALA A 361 -7.66 5.08 9.84
C ALA A 361 -7.24 6.55 9.99
N GLY A 362 -6.32 7.05 9.16
CA GLY A 362 -5.77 8.40 9.28
C GLY A 362 -4.80 8.55 10.45
N LEU A 363 -4.47 9.80 10.77
CA LEU A 363 -3.62 10.17 11.90
C LEU A 363 -4.46 10.33 13.17
N HIS A 364 -3.88 9.88 14.29
CA HIS A 364 -4.42 10.16 15.62
C HIS A 364 -4.44 11.69 15.87
N TYR A 365 -5.48 12.20 16.52
CA TYR A 365 -5.67 13.64 16.71
C TYR A 365 -4.49 14.33 17.43
N GLN A 366 -3.83 13.62 18.36
CA GLN A 366 -2.64 14.14 19.06
C GLN A 366 -1.43 14.29 18.14
N VAL A 367 -1.33 13.47 17.08
CA VAL A 367 -0.29 13.61 16.05
C VAL A 367 -0.55 14.85 15.21
N VAL A 368 -1.81 15.07 14.81
CA VAL A 368 -2.23 16.30 14.12
C VAL A 368 -1.93 17.53 14.98
N GLN A 369 -2.30 17.51 16.26
CA GLN A 369 -1.99 18.60 17.21
C GLN A 369 -0.49 18.86 17.32
N ALA A 370 0.34 17.81 17.45
CA ALA A 370 1.78 17.93 17.56
C ALA A 370 2.39 18.59 16.30
N ILE A 371 2.00 18.11 15.11
CA ILE A 371 2.44 18.70 13.83
C ILE A 371 2.00 20.16 13.72
N ARG A 372 0.75 20.44 14.09
CA ARG A 372 0.17 21.78 13.98
C ARG A 372 0.83 22.79 14.90
N ASN A 373 1.14 22.40 16.11
CA ASN A 373 1.66 23.30 17.13
C ASN A 373 3.19 23.50 17.04
N CYS A 374 3.92 22.60 16.38
CA CYS A 374 5.37 22.72 16.24
C CYS A 374 5.77 23.68 15.10
N ARG A 375 6.22 24.89 15.43
CA ARG A 375 6.56 25.94 14.45
C ARG A 375 7.70 25.59 13.49
N ALA A 376 8.58 24.66 13.87
CA ALA A 376 9.70 24.22 13.05
C ALA A 376 9.24 23.42 11.80
N ILE A 377 8.06 22.81 11.84
CA ILE A 377 7.49 22.09 10.69
C ILE A 377 6.85 23.09 9.74
N ARG A 378 7.54 23.43 8.64
CA ARG A 378 7.00 24.35 7.61
C ARG A 378 6.44 23.63 6.41
N THR A 379 6.96 22.45 6.10
CA THR A 379 6.50 21.60 5.00
C THR A 379 6.00 20.27 5.55
N LEU A 380 4.81 19.87 5.08
CA LEU A 380 4.22 18.57 5.39
C LEU A 380 3.81 17.87 4.09
N ILE A 381 4.32 16.67 3.88
CA ILE A 381 3.85 15.76 2.83
C ILE A 381 2.90 14.75 3.45
N PHE A 382 1.69 14.67 2.93
CA PHE A 382 0.69 13.68 3.35
C PHE A 382 0.45 12.69 2.21
N VAL A 383 0.80 11.43 2.42
CA VAL A 383 0.53 10.33 1.48
C VAL A 383 -0.76 9.64 1.91
N SER A 384 -1.69 9.42 0.99
CA SER A 384 -2.95 8.74 1.31
C SER A 384 -3.51 7.87 0.18
N CYS A 385 -3.77 6.61 0.53
CA CYS A 385 -4.49 5.65 -0.33
C CYS A 385 -6.01 5.88 -0.35
N LYS A 386 -6.51 6.68 0.60
CA LYS A 386 -7.93 6.92 0.84
C LYS A 386 -8.13 8.36 1.36
N PRO A 387 -8.21 9.35 0.46
CA PRO A 387 -8.41 10.77 0.81
C PRO A 387 -9.87 11.10 1.21
N HIS A 388 -10.50 10.26 2.03
CA HIS A 388 -11.88 10.36 2.51
C HIS A 388 -12.00 9.92 3.97
N GLY A 389 -13.03 10.39 4.68
CA GLY A 389 -13.26 10.03 6.08
C GLY A 389 -12.22 10.69 6.99
N GLU A 390 -11.48 9.89 7.77
CA GLU A 390 -10.49 10.38 8.72
C GLU A 390 -9.39 11.22 8.07
N THR A 391 -8.92 10.85 6.87
CA THR A 391 -7.95 11.66 6.13
C THR A 391 -8.48 13.07 5.84
N THR A 392 -9.75 13.19 5.42
CA THR A 392 -10.39 14.49 5.17
C THR A 392 -10.47 15.30 6.46
N ARG A 393 -10.81 14.66 7.58
CA ARG A 393 -10.82 15.30 8.89
C ARG A 393 -9.43 15.80 9.28
N ASN A 394 -8.40 14.98 9.14
CA ASN A 394 -7.02 15.40 9.44
C ASN A 394 -6.59 16.58 8.57
N ILE A 395 -6.87 16.56 7.26
CA ILE A 395 -6.56 17.67 6.36
C ILE A 395 -7.26 18.96 6.81
N ILE A 396 -8.53 18.87 7.20
CA ILE A 396 -9.29 20.02 7.73
C ILE A 396 -8.64 20.56 9.01
N GLU A 397 -8.33 19.70 9.98
CA GLU A 397 -7.65 20.09 11.23
C GLU A 397 -6.25 20.64 10.96
N LEU A 398 -5.59 20.19 9.90
CA LEU A 398 -4.29 20.69 9.50
C LEU A 398 -4.35 22.13 8.95
N CYS A 399 -5.47 22.50 8.33
CA CYS A 399 -5.62 23.77 7.62
C CYS A 399 -6.54 24.77 8.33
N CYS A 400 -7.26 24.37 9.37
CA CYS A 400 -8.20 25.26 10.04
C CYS A 400 -7.48 26.35 10.85
N PRO A 401 -8.13 27.52 11.03
CA PRO A 401 -7.63 28.57 11.92
C PRO A 401 -7.33 28.04 13.33
N PRO A 402 -6.50 28.75 14.12
CA PRO A 402 -6.24 28.37 15.49
C PRO A 402 -7.54 28.21 16.30
N ASP A 403 -7.63 27.10 17.03
CA ASP A 403 -8.79 26.69 17.81
C ASP A 403 -8.32 26.14 19.16
N SER A 404 -8.45 26.95 20.21
CA SER A 404 -8.05 26.59 21.58
C SER A 404 -8.84 25.41 22.13
N ALA A 405 -10.11 25.22 21.73
CA ALA A 405 -10.92 24.10 22.19
C ALA A 405 -10.38 22.76 21.66
N LYS A 406 -9.84 22.78 20.44
CA LYS A 406 -9.16 21.62 19.82
C LYS A 406 -7.66 21.57 20.10
N LYS A 407 -7.11 22.50 20.89
CA LYS A 407 -5.67 22.64 21.15
C LYS A 407 -4.83 22.77 19.86
N LEU A 408 -5.39 23.37 18.82
CA LEU A 408 -4.71 23.67 17.56
C LEU A 408 -4.30 25.14 17.60
N VAL A 409 -3.15 25.44 18.18
CA VAL A 409 -2.73 26.83 18.45
C VAL A 409 -1.72 27.37 17.43
N GLY A 410 -1.07 26.49 16.65
CA GLY A 410 -0.10 26.90 15.64
C GLY A 410 -0.71 27.41 14.33
N GLU A 411 0.11 28.10 13.52
CA GLU A 411 -0.30 28.67 12.23
C GLU A 411 -0.76 27.61 11.23
N PRO A 412 -1.93 27.74 10.58
CA PRO A 412 -2.48 26.73 9.66
C PRO A 412 -1.56 26.40 8.50
N PHE A 413 -1.60 25.13 8.08
CA PHE A 413 -1.03 24.75 6.80
C PHE A 413 -1.96 25.14 5.66
N VAL A 414 -1.38 25.37 4.49
CA VAL A 414 -2.11 25.56 3.24
C VAL A 414 -1.79 24.40 2.32
N LEU A 415 -2.83 23.74 1.80
CA LEU A 415 -2.68 22.75 0.74
C LEU A 415 -2.21 23.46 -0.54
N ARG A 416 -0.99 23.17 -0.99
CA ARG A 416 -0.37 23.81 -2.16
C ARG A 416 -0.48 22.98 -3.42
N LYS A 417 -0.20 21.67 -3.34
CA LYS A 417 -0.18 20.76 -4.48
C LYS A 417 -0.72 19.39 -4.10
N ALA A 418 -1.26 18.69 -5.09
CA ALA A 418 -1.71 17.31 -4.98
C ALA A 418 -1.27 16.54 -6.22
N VAL A 419 -0.56 15.44 -6.02
CA VAL A 419 -0.05 14.59 -7.10
C VAL A 419 -0.57 13.16 -6.93
N PRO A 420 -1.40 12.65 -7.85
CA PRO A 420 -1.83 11.27 -7.83
C PRO A 420 -0.74 10.35 -8.37
N VAL A 421 -0.51 9.23 -7.70
CA VAL A 421 0.43 8.18 -8.11
C VAL A 421 -0.34 6.87 -8.25
N ASP A 422 -0.23 6.23 -9.42
CA ASP A 422 -0.89 4.95 -9.65
C ASP A 422 -0.03 3.78 -9.13
N LEU A 423 -0.24 3.44 -7.87
CA LEU A 423 0.37 2.27 -7.25
C LEU A 423 -0.38 0.97 -7.57
N PHE A 424 -1.64 1.06 -8.01
CA PHE A 424 -2.55 -0.08 -8.15
C PHE A 424 -3.21 -0.13 -9.55
N PRO A 425 -2.45 -0.42 -10.62
CA PRO A 425 -3.00 -0.62 -11.96
C PRO A 425 -4.17 -1.60 -11.98
N HIS A 426 -5.09 -1.41 -12.91
CA HIS A 426 -6.35 -2.16 -13.06
C HIS A 426 -7.34 -2.04 -11.90
N THR A 427 -6.99 -1.42 -10.78
CA THR A 427 -7.93 -1.12 -9.69
C THR A 427 -8.43 0.32 -9.75
N LEU A 428 -9.42 0.68 -8.93
CA LEU A 428 -9.85 2.07 -8.74
C LEU A 428 -8.96 2.86 -7.77
N HIS A 429 -8.03 2.19 -7.09
CA HIS A 429 -7.18 2.83 -6.08
C HIS A 429 -6.06 3.64 -6.73
N CYS A 430 -5.69 4.72 -6.06
CA CYS A 430 -4.60 5.61 -6.42
C CYS A 430 -4.12 6.31 -5.15
N GLU A 431 -2.81 6.36 -4.96
CA GLU A 431 -2.19 7.10 -3.87
C GLU A 431 -2.21 8.59 -4.19
N LEU A 432 -2.44 9.42 -3.18
CA LEU A 432 -2.41 10.87 -3.33
C LEU A 432 -1.32 11.46 -2.44
N VAL A 433 -0.35 12.15 -3.06
CA VAL A 433 0.69 12.90 -2.36
C VAL A 433 0.27 14.36 -2.28
N LEU A 434 0.04 14.85 -1.06
CA LEU A 434 -0.43 16.21 -0.80
C LEU A 434 0.71 17.02 -0.16
N LEU A 435 1.02 18.17 -0.75
CA LEU A 435 1.98 19.13 -0.21
C LEU A 435 1.25 20.22 0.56
N PHE A 436 1.57 20.32 1.84
CA PHE A 436 1.14 21.38 2.74
C PHE A 436 2.32 22.26 3.11
N ALA A 437 2.12 23.57 3.12
CA ALA A 437 3.14 24.55 3.50
C ALA A 437 2.56 25.68 4.35
N ARG A 438 3.40 26.30 5.18
CA ARG A 438 3.10 27.54 5.89
C ARG A 438 4.32 28.47 5.94
#